data_AF-A0A965JTT3-F1
#
_entry.id   AF-A0A965JTT3-F1
#
_cell.length_a   1.000
_cell.length_b   1.000
_cell.length_c   1.000
_cell.angle_alpha   90.00
_cell.angle_beta   90.00
_cell.angle_gamma   90.00
#
_symmetry.space_group_name_H-M   'P 1'
#
loop_
_entity.id
_entity.type
_entity.pdbx_description
1 polymer ?
#
loop_
_entity_poly.entity_id
_entity_poly.type
_entity_poly.pdbx_seq_one_letter_code
_entity_poly.pdbx_strand_id
1 'polypeptide(L)' 'MNASQRSAFFAALKSNNPKPSTELEYSTPFELLAAVLLSAQATDISVNKATRQLFPVANTPEQILALGEEGLIP' A
#
# COMPACT_ATOMS: atom_id res chain seq x y z
N MET A 1 -31.15 5.95 -1.60
CA MET A 1 -30.24 6.43 -0.54
C MET A 1 -30.19 7.96 -0.57
N ASN A 2 -30.67 8.64 0.48
CA ASN A 2 -30.71 10.10 0.59
C ASN A 2 -29.50 10.68 1.37
N ALA A 3 -29.41 12.01 1.48
CA ALA A 3 -28.29 12.66 2.18
C ALA A 3 -28.18 12.24 3.65
N SER A 4 -29.30 12.19 4.39
CA SER A 4 -29.33 11.78 5.81
C SER A 4 -28.84 10.34 6.00
N GLN A 5 -29.22 9.44 5.09
CA GLN A 5 -28.80 8.03 5.12
C GLN A 5 -27.29 7.90 4.89
N ARG A 6 -26.71 8.67 3.96
CA ARG A 6 -25.25 8.66 3.72
C ARG A 6 -24.47 9.16 4.94
N SER A 7 -24.92 10.24 5.59
CA SER A 7 -24.28 10.78 6.79
C SER A 7 -24.33 9.79 7.95
N ALA A 8 -25.47 9.12 8.18
CA ALA A 8 -25.59 8.09 9.21
C ALA A 8 -24.68 6.88 8.94
N PHE A 9 -24.56 6.46 7.67
CA PHE A 9 -23.67 5.38 7.26
C PHE A 9 -22.20 5.70 7.56
N PHE A 10 -21.69 6.86 7.12
CA PHE A 10 -20.29 7.25 7.39
C PHE A 10 -20.02 7.48 8.89
N ALA A 11 -21.01 7.96 9.65
CA ALA A 11 -20.90 8.07 11.10
C ALA A 11 -20.73 6.70 11.78
N ALA A 12 -21.48 5.68 11.32
CA ALA A 12 -21.35 4.31 11.81
C ALA A 12 -19.97 3.71 11.45
N LEU A 13 -19.49 3.91 10.21
CA LEU A 13 -18.16 3.47 9.79
C LEU A 13 -17.05 4.11 10.64
N LYS A 14 -17.11 5.44 10.86
CA LYS A 14 -16.15 6.16 11.69
C LYS A 14 -16.18 5.72 13.16
N SER A 15 -17.36 5.39 13.68
CA SER A 15 -17.49 4.86 15.05
C SER A 15 -16.82 3.49 15.18
N ASN A 16 -16.98 2.63 14.17
CA ASN A 16 -16.41 1.29 14.14
C ASN A 16 -14.88 1.28 13.91
N ASN A 17 -14.40 2.11 12.99
CA ASN A 17 -12.97 2.30 12.72
C ASN A 17 -12.65 3.81 12.69
N PRO A 18 -12.21 4.41 13.81
CA PRO A 18 -11.97 5.85 13.91
C PRO A 18 -10.82 6.39 13.05
N LYS A 19 -9.86 5.52 12.69
CA LYS A 19 -8.65 5.87 11.95
C LYS A 19 -8.32 4.75 10.94
N PRO A 20 -9.16 4.55 9.91
CA PRO A 20 -8.87 3.53 8.90
C PRO A 20 -7.60 3.91 8.14
N SER A 21 -6.79 2.91 7.82
CA SER A 21 -5.54 3.04 7.05
C SER A 21 -5.50 1.94 6.00
N THR A 22 -4.57 2.05 5.04
CA THR A 22 -4.28 0.97 4.08
C THR A 22 -3.72 -0.27 4.78
N GLU A 23 -3.93 -1.45 4.17
CA GLU A 23 -3.34 -2.72 4.61
C GLU A 23 -1.95 -2.97 3.97
N LEU A 24 -1.52 -2.11 3.05
CA LEU A 24 -0.16 -2.14 2.50
C LEU A 24 0.85 -1.78 3.59
N GLU A 25 1.93 -2.56 3.67
CA GLU A 25 3.03 -2.34 4.61
C GLU A 25 4.04 -1.35 4.03
N TYR A 26 4.28 -0.23 4.73
CA TYR A 26 5.23 0.81 4.35
C TYR A 26 5.70 1.62 5.56
N SER A 27 6.88 2.21 5.45
CA SER A 27 7.49 3.11 6.45
C SER A 27 7.75 4.51 5.90
N THR A 28 7.74 4.68 4.57
CA THR A 28 8.00 5.96 3.90
C THR A 28 6.99 6.25 2.79
N PRO A 29 6.80 7.51 2.38
CA PRO A 29 5.95 7.83 1.23
C PRO A 29 6.39 7.16 -0.07
N PHE A 30 7.69 6.92 -0.25
CA PHE A 30 8.21 6.22 -1.42
C PHE A 30 7.84 4.72 -1.40
N GLU A 31 7.99 4.06 -0.26
CA GLU A 31 7.55 2.67 -0.09
C GLU A 31 6.05 2.52 -0.38
N LEU A 32 5.21 3.45 0.10
CA LEU A 32 3.78 3.42 -0.21
C LEU A 32 3.52 3.62 -1.70
N LEU A 33 4.20 4.57 -2.35
CA LEU A 33 4.09 4.79 -3.79
C LEU A 33 4.43 3.52 -4.57
N ALA A 34 5.56 2.89 -4.25
CA ALA A 34 6.00 1.64 -4.88
C ALA A 34 4.99 0.50 -4.64
N ALA A 35 4.51 0.33 -3.40
CA ALA A 35 3.51 -0.68 -3.07
C ALA A 35 2.20 -0.47 -3.85
N VAL A 36 1.74 0.78 -3.99
CA VAL A 36 0.54 1.11 -4.78
C VAL A 36 0.74 0.80 -6.27
N LEU A 37 1.92 1.06 -6.84
CA LEU A 37 2.23 0.69 -8.22
C LEU A 37 2.16 -0.84 -8.43
N LEU A 38 2.67 -1.62 -7.47
CA LEU A 38 2.60 -3.09 -7.50
C LEU A 38 1.19 -3.65 -7.27
N SER A 39 0.28 -2.85 -6.71
CA SER A 39 -1.08 -3.29 -6.35
C SER A 39 -2.01 -3.46 -7.55
N ALA A 40 -1.61 -3.00 -8.74
CA ALA A 40 -2.42 -3.14 -9.95
C ALA A 40 -2.75 -4.61 -10.23
N GLN A 41 -4.04 -4.95 -10.12
CA GLN A 41 -4.56 -6.33 -10.28
C GLN A 41 -3.91 -7.36 -9.33
N ALA A 42 -3.41 -6.91 -8.18
CA ALA A 42 -2.84 -7.75 -7.14
C ALA A 42 -3.63 -7.60 -5.83
N THR A 43 -3.37 -8.50 -4.88
CA THR A 43 -3.91 -8.38 -3.50
C THR A 43 -2.87 -7.74 -2.59
N ASP A 44 -3.31 -7.04 -1.55
CA ASP A 44 -2.40 -6.46 -0.53
C ASP A 44 -1.50 -7.54 0.08
N ILE A 45 -2.00 -8.78 0.23
CA ILE A 45 -1.21 -9.95 0.68
C ILE A 45 -0.05 -10.24 -0.28
N SER A 46 -0.32 -10.31 -1.59
CA SER A 46 0.73 -10.57 -2.60
C SER A 46 1.72 -9.41 -2.70
N VAL A 47 1.26 -8.17 -2.57
CA VAL A 47 2.13 -6.98 -2.58
C VAL A 47 3.03 -6.99 -1.36
N ASN A 48 2.48 -7.17 -0.16
CA ASN A 48 3.25 -7.25 1.08
C ASN A 48 4.25 -8.42 1.06
N LYS A 49 3.94 -9.53 0.39
CA LYS A 49 4.90 -10.63 0.20
C LYS A 49 6.12 -10.20 -0.62
N ALA A 50 5.91 -9.44 -1.70
CA ALA A 50 6.98 -8.92 -2.54
C ALA A 50 7.77 -7.80 -1.84
N THR A 51 7.09 -6.82 -1.23
CA THR A 51 7.73 -5.67 -0.61
C THR A 51 8.53 -6.02 0.63
N ARG A 52 8.13 -7.05 1.40
CA ARG A 52 8.94 -7.59 2.51
C ARG A 52 10.29 -8.15 2.05
N GLN A 53 10.43 -8.54 0.79
CA GLN A 53 11.70 -8.99 0.22
C GLN A 53 12.47 -7.83 -0.44
N LEU A 54 11.75 -6.97 -1.16
CA LEU A 54 12.35 -5.85 -1.90
C LEU A 54 12.86 -4.73 -0.98
N PHE A 55 12.03 -4.24 -0.05
CA PHE A 55 12.37 -3.05 0.73
C PHE A 55 13.59 -3.18 1.65
N PRO A 56 13.91 -4.35 2.25
CA PRO A 56 15.16 -4.51 2.99
C PRO A 56 16.43 -4.29 2.17
N VAL A 57 16.38 -4.47 0.84
CA VAL A 57 17.54 -4.34 -0.05
C VAL A 57 17.47 -3.11 -0.95
N ALA A 58 16.26 -2.61 -1.25
CA ALA A 58 16.04 -1.39 -2.02
C ALA A 58 14.69 -0.74 -1.66
N ASN A 59 14.72 0.31 -0.85
CA ASN A 59 13.54 1.10 -0.45
C ASN A 59 13.67 2.61 -0.68
N THR A 60 14.67 3.04 -1.47
CA THR A 60 14.76 4.42 -1.98
C THR A 60 14.78 4.43 -3.50
N PRO A 61 14.45 5.55 -4.15
CA PRO A 61 14.53 5.68 -5.61
C PRO A 61 15.92 5.29 -6.16
N GLU A 62 16.98 5.73 -5.48
CA GLU A 62 18.37 5.49 -5.90
C GLU A 62 18.76 4.03 -5.75
N GLN A 63 18.31 3.36 -4.69
CA GLN A 63 18.56 1.93 -4.50
C GLN A 63 17.80 1.07 -5.51
N ILE A 64 16.55 1.41 -5.82
CA ILE A 64 15.77 0.73 -6.86
C ILE A 64 16.43 0.91 -8.24
N LEU A 65 16.90 2.12 -8.55
CA LEU A 65 17.64 2.38 -9.78
C LEU A 65 18.95 1.60 -9.85
N ALA A 66 19.69 1.52 -8.73
CA ALA A 66 20.95 0.79 -8.66
C ALA A 66 20.77 -0.74 -8.72
N LEU A 67 19.65 -1.25 -8.20
CA LEU A 67 19.27 -2.66 -8.28
C LEU A 67 19.07 -3.09 -9.74
N GLY A 68 18.50 -2.20 -10.56
CA GLY A 68 18.22 -2.43 -11.98
C GLY A 68 17.13 -3.48 -12.21
N GLU A 69 16.71 -3.64 -13.46
CA GLU A 69 15.64 -4.58 -13.83
C GLU A 69 16.02 -6.05 -13.59
N GLU A 70 17.28 -6.40 -13.86
CA GLU A 70 17.84 -7.74 -13.63
C GLU A 70 17.72 -8.17 -12.15
N GLY A 71 17.86 -7.23 -11.21
CA GLY A 71 17.71 -7.49 -9.78
C GLY A 71 16.27 -7.66 -9.30
N LEU A 72 15.27 -7.48 -10.17
CA LEU A 72 13.84 -7.64 -9.88
C LEU A 72 13.26 -8.98 -10.37
N ILE A 73 14.05 -9.79 -11.06
CA ILE A 73 13.64 -11.10 -11.57
C ILE A 73 13.78 -12.13 -10.43
N PRO A 74 12.76 -12.99 -10.17
CA PRO A 74 12.80 -14.01 -9.12
C PRO A 74 13.89 -15.08 -9.27
#